data_AF-B1IFR2-F1
#
_entry.id   AF-B1IFR2-F1
#
_cell.length_a   1.000
_cell.length_b   1.000
_cell.length_c   1.000
_cell.angle_alpha   90.00
_cell.angle_beta   90.00
_cell.angle_gamma   90.00
#
_symmetry.space_group_name_H-M   'P 1'
#
loop_
_entity.id
_entity.type
_entity.pdbx_description
1 polymer ?
#
loop_
_entity_poly.entity_id
_entity_poly.type
_entity_poly.pdbx_seq_one_letter_code
_entity_poly.pdbx_strand_id
1 'polypeptide(L)'
;MKDAKVTATFNSCNYSGTEMSDGERVALYLMAQILCVPSQSIIIIDESEVYLHKSIMNRLWDKLEEYRKDCLFIYITHDIQFATVHKNSKKLWVHEYFGNNDWDYEFINGGDDVPEELLLEILGTRKNVLFVEGKKDSLDYSLYQHFYSDYSVIPCESCIKVMESTKALRKHNHLHHLSVF
;
A
#
# COMPACT_ATOMS: atom_id res chain seq x y z
N MET A 1 36.52 18.55 -13.10
CA MET A 1 35.27 18.30 -13.85
C MET A 1 34.11 18.64 -12.94
N LYS A 2 33.20 19.53 -13.36
CA LYS A 2 31.99 19.87 -12.61
C LYS A 2 30.91 18.85 -12.99
N ASP A 3 30.91 17.69 -12.35
CA ASP A 3 29.96 16.61 -12.65
C ASP A 3 28.59 16.78 -11.97
N ALA A 4 28.36 17.88 -11.25
CA ALA A 4 27.03 18.25 -10.78
C ALA A 4 26.23 18.92 -11.92
N LYS A 5 25.51 18.13 -12.72
CA LYS A 5 24.59 18.65 -13.76
C LYS A 5 23.26 19.19 -13.21
N VAL A 6 23.00 19.01 -11.91
CA VAL A 6 21.78 19.45 -11.24
C VAL A 6 22.15 20.35 -10.05
N THR A 7 21.52 21.50 -9.93
CA THR A 7 21.67 22.43 -8.80
C THR A 7 20.31 23.03 -8.47
N ALA A 8 19.90 22.96 -7.22
CA ALA A 8 18.72 23.65 -6.72
C ALA A 8 19.13 24.98 -6.09
N THR A 9 18.35 26.04 -6.30
CA THR A 9 18.61 27.36 -5.71
C THR A 9 17.38 27.81 -4.92
N PHE A 10 17.58 28.10 -3.64
CA PHE A 10 16.54 28.64 -2.75
C PHE A 10 17.11 29.77 -1.91
N ASN A 11 16.49 30.95 -1.93
CA ASN A 11 16.97 32.15 -1.21
C ASN A 11 18.47 32.45 -1.37
N SER A 12 18.99 32.34 -2.60
CA SER A 12 20.41 32.53 -2.93
C SER A 12 21.38 31.48 -2.36
N CYS A 13 20.88 30.44 -1.69
CA CYS A 13 21.65 29.25 -1.35
C CYS A 13 21.58 28.25 -2.51
N ASN A 14 22.74 27.74 -2.92
CA ASN A 14 22.84 26.69 -3.93
C ASN A 14 23.04 25.34 -3.24
N TYR A 15 22.33 24.34 -3.74
CA TYR A 15 22.43 22.96 -3.31
C TYR A 15 22.80 22.11 -4.53
N SER A 16 24.01 21.56 -4.53
CA SER A 16 24.53 20.76 -5.63
C SER A 16 23.93 19.35 -5.59
N GLY A 17 23.68 18.76 -6.77
CA GLY A 17 23.25 17.37 -6.87
C GLY A 17 24.24 16.37 -6.25
N THR A 18 25.51 16.75 -6.09
CA THR A 18 26.51 15.94 -5.38
C THR A 18 26.24 15.83 -3.88
N GLU A 19 25.54 16.81 -3.30
CA GLU A 19 25.19 16.89 -1.88
C GLU A 19 23.88 16.15 -1.55
N MET A 20 23.19 15.63 -2.58
CA MET A 20 21.98 14.83 -2.43
C MET A 20 22.25 13.53 -1.67
N SER A 21 21.39 13.24 -0.71
CA SER A 21 21.27 11.91 -0.10
C SER A 21 20.82 10.89 -1.16
N ASP A 22 21.04 9.61 -0.88
CA ASP A 22 20.66 8.55 -1.82
C ASP A 22 19.15 8.52 -2.09
N GLY A 23 18.32 8.78 -1.08
CA GLY A 23 16.87 8.90 -1.25
C GLY A 23 16.46 10.07 -2.16
N GLU A 24 17.10 11.24 -2.02
CA GLU A 24 16.83 12.38 -2.89
C GLU A 24 17.24 12.09 -4.35
N ARG A 25 18.36 11.41 -4.56
CA ARG A 25 18.82 11.02 -5.90
C ARG A 25 17.83 10.07 -6.55
N VAL A 26 17.33 9.09 -5.80
CA VAL A 26 16.30 8.16 -6.27
C VAL A 26 15.01 8.90 -6.61
N ALA A 27 14.52 9.78 -5.73
CA ALA A 27 13.31 10.55 -6.00
C ALA A 27 13.45 11.41 -7.26
N LEU A 28 14.58 12.11 -7.42
CA LEU A 28 14.84 12.91 -8.60
C LEU A 28 14.90 12.06 -9.87
N TYR A 29 15.54 10.90 -9.80
CA TYR A 29 15.60 9.95 -10.91
C TYR A 29 14.21 9.48 -11.33
N LEU A 30 13.38 9.04 -10.38
CA LEU A 30 12.00 8.58 -10.63
C LEU A 30 11.15 9.70 -11.24
N MET A 31 11.21 10.91 -10.67
CA MET A 31 10.53 12.08 -11.24
C MET A 31 10.95 12.33 -12.68
N ALA A 32 12.26 12.35 -12.95
CA ALA A 32 12.79 12.63 -14.27
C ALA A 32 12.30 11.58 -15.30
N GLN A 33 12.33 10.30 -14.95
CA GLN A 33 11.80 9.22 -15.80
C GLN A 33 10.34 9.49 -16.17
N ILE A 34 9.48 9.68 -15.18
CA ILE A 34 8.04 9.85 -15.38
C ILE A 34 7.71 11.11 -16.17
N LEU A 35 8.41 12.21 -15.90
CA LEU A 35 8.18 13.48 -16.60
C LEU A 35 8.62 13.42 -18.07
N CYS A 36 9.54 12.53 -18.43
CA CYS A 36 10.04 12.39 -19.80
C CYS A 36 9.28 11.34 -20.63
N VAL A 37 8.38 10.56 -20.03
CA VAL A 37 7.60 9.55 -20.76
C VAL A 37 6.66 10.22 -21.79
N PRO A 38 6.51 9.67 -23.01
CA PRO A 38 5.55 10.18 -24.00
C PRO A 38 4.12 10.29 -23.46
N SER A 39 3.32 11.16 -24.06
CA SER A 39 1.90 11.30 -23.69
C SER A 39 1.13 9.99 -23.93
N GLN A 40 0.11 9.71 -23.11
CA GLN A 40 -0.76 8.52 -23.24
C GLN A 40 -0.04 7.18 -23.11
N SER A 41 1.05 7.15 -22.33
CA SER A 41 1.79 5.92 -22.07
C SER A 41 1.22 5.15 -20.88
N ILE A 42 1.55 3.86 -20.81
CA ILE A 42 1.35 3.02 -19.63
C ILE A 42 2.67 3.00 -18.87
N ILE A 43 2.64 3.41 -17.61
CA ILE A 43 3.79 3.42 -16.71
C ILE A 43 3.59 2.27 -15.72
N ILE A 44 4.49 1.30 -15.77
CA ILE A 44 4.49 0.15 -14.86
C ILE A 44 5.62 0.36 -13.86
N ILE A 45 5.29 0.35 -12.58
CA ILE A 45 6.23 0.52 -11.47
C ILE A 45 6.22 -0.78 -10.68
N ASP A 46 7.34 -1.49 -10.74
CA ASP A 46 7.57 -2.67 -9.91
C ASP A 46 8.28 -2.27 -8.61
N GLU A 47 7.89 -2.92 -7.51
CA GLU A 47 8.33 -2.62 -6.15
C GLU A 47 8.34 -1.11 -5.81
N SER A 48 7.18 -0.46 -5.95
CA SER A 48 7.00 1.00 -5.75
C SER A 48 7.55 1.56 -4.43
N GLU A 49 7.70 0.71 -3.42
CA GLU A 49 8.15 0.93 -2.05
C GLU A 49 9.66 0.94 -1.84
N VAL A 50 10.44 0.58 -2.85
CA VAL A 50 11.87 0.37 -2.66
C VAL A 50 12.61 1.70 -2.78
N TYR A 51 13.62 1.88 -1.92
CA TYR A 51 14.58 3.00 -1.88
C TYR A 51 14.07 4.35 -1.36
N LEU A 52 12.81 4.47 -0.94
CA LEU A 52 12.28 5.71 -0.34
C LEU A 52 11.49 5.44 0.94
N HIS A 53 11.60 6.37 1.89
CA HIS A 53 10.77 6.31 3.09
C HIS A 53 9.29 6.53 2.74
N LYS A 54 8.40 5.70 3.30
CA LYS A 54 6.95 5.67 2.98
C LYS A 54 6.27 7.04 3.02
N SER A 55 6.68 7.90 3.96
CA SER A 55 6.11 9.25 4.11
C SER A 55 6.37 10.18 2.93
N ILE A 56 7.45 9.97 2.18
CA ILE A 56 7.80 10.77 0.99
C ILE A 56 7.23 10.11 -0.25
N MET A 57 7.29 8.77 -0.31
CA MET A 57 6.86 7.98 -1.44
C MET A 57 5.40 8.27 -1.84
N ASN A 58 4.44 8.16 -0.92
CA ASN A 58 3.02 8.34 -1.26
C ASN A 58 2.77 9.73 -1.87
N ARG A 59 3.34 10.76 -1.23
CA ARG A 59 3.24 12.14 -1.71
C ARG A 59 3.91 12.33 -3.07
N LEU A 60 5.00 11.60 -3.34
CA LEU A 60 5.69 11.67 -4.63
C LEU A 60 4.80 11.11 -5.74
N TRP A 61 4.26 9.92 -5.56
CA TRP A 61 3.38 9.27 -6.53
C TRP A 61 2.10 10.05 -6.76
N ASP A 62 1.44 10.49 -5.68
CA ASP A 62 0.25 11.35 -5.75
C ASP A 62 0.48 12.57 -6.67
N LYS A 63 1.65 13.20 -6.54
CA LYS A 63 2.01 14.39 -7.33
C LYS A 63 2.36 14.06 -8.78
N LEU A 64 3.00 12.92 -9.03
CA LEU A 64 3.34 12.48 -10.38
C LEU A 64 2.10 12.03 -11.15
N GLU A 65 1.18 11.32 -10.50
CA GLU A 65 -0.14 10.98 -11.06
C GLU A 65 -0.96 12.23 -11.36
N GLU A 66 -0.98 13.21 -10.45
CA GLU A 66 -1.67 14.48 -10.66
C GLU A 66 -1.10 15.25 -11.87
N TYR A 67 0.21 15.21 -12.07
CA TYR A 67 0.88 15.90 -13.18
C TYR A 67 0.71 15.14 -14.51
N ARG A 68 0.72 13.80 -14.48
CA ARG A 68 0.64 12.92 -15.64
C ARG A 68 -0.71 12.20 -15.76
N LYS A 69 -1.81 12.95 -15.63
CA LYS A 69 -3.18 12.43 -15.81
C LYS A 69 -3.45 11.85 -17.20
N ASP A 70 -2.58 12.15 -18.16
CA ASP A 70 -2.63 11.59 -19.50
C ASP A 70 -2.15 10.13 -19.57
N CYS A 71 -1.43 9.64 -18.56
CA CYS A 71 -0.87 8.28 -18.51
C CYS A 71 -1.67 7.36 -17.59
N LEU A 72 -1.55 6.05 -17.84
CA LEU A 72 -2.04 5.01 -16.94
C LEU A 72 -0.89 4.54 -16.05
N PHE A 73 -1.07 4.61 -14.74
CA PHE A 73 -0.14 4.08 -13.75
C PHE A 73 -0.58 2.68 -13.32
N ILE A 74 0.35 1.73 -13.34
CA ILE A 74 0.18 0.37 -12.82
C ILE A 74 1.28 0.13 -11.80
N TYR A 75 0.90 -0.08 -10.54
CA TYR A 75 1.83 -0.41 -9.47
C TYR A 75 1.77 -1.90 -9.17
N ILE A 76 2.95 -2.50 -9.07
CA ILE A 76 3.14 -3.85 -8.56
C ILE A 76 3.86 -3.69 -7.23
N THR A 77 3.21 -4.09 -6.15
CA THR A 77 3.69 -3.86 -4.78
C THR A 77 3.34 -5.04 -3.90
N HIS A 78 4.19 -5.32 -2.93
CA HIS A 78 3.85 -6.19 -1.81
C HIS A 78 3.48 -5.38 -0.55
N ASP A 79 3.58 -4.05 -0.61
CA ASP A 79 3.19 -3.16 0.48
C ASP A 79 1.69 -2.85 0.44
N ILE A 80 0.97 -3.52 1.32
CA ILE A 80 -0.47 -3.34 1.46
C ILE A 80 -0.82 -1.94 1.96
N GLN A 81 0.03 -1.31 2.76
CA GLN A 81 -0.23 0.06 3.18
C GLN A 81 -0.16 1.02 2.00
N PHE A 82 0.73 0.77 1.03
CA PHE A 82 0.77 1.53 -0.21
C PHE A 82 -0.54 1.36 -0.99
N ALA A 83 -1.01 0.12 -1.16
CA ALA A 83 -2.28 -0.16 -1.84
C ALA A 83 -3.47 0.54 -1.15
N THR A 84 -3.54 0.53 0.18
CA THR A 84 -4.60 1.17 0.97
C THR A 84 -4.66 2.69 0.78
N VAL A 85 -3.50 3.36 0.63
CA VAL A 85 -3.45 4.82 0.42
C VAL A 85 -4.04 5.21 -0.94
N HIS A 86 -3.90 4.36 -1.96
CA HIS A 86 -4.43 4.60 -3.31
C HIS A 86 -5.91 4.17 -3.40
N LYS A 87 -6.77 4.81 -2.60
CA LYS A 87 -8.21 4.45 -2.46
C LYS A 87 -8.99 4.48 -3.77
N ASN A 88 -8.65 5.38 -4.69
CA ASN A 88 -9.36 5.53 -5.96
C ASN A 88 -8.82 4.63 -7.09
N SER A 89 -7.90 3.72 -6.79
CA SER A 89 -7.32 2.78 -7.76
C SER A 89 -8.10 1.46 -7.80
N LYS A 90 -8.13 0.82 -8.98
CA LYS A 90 -8.55 -0.58 -9.10
C LYS A 90 -7.44 -1.46 -8.56
N LYS A 91 -7.77 -2.34 -7.62
CA LYS A 91 -6.79 -3.24 -6.99
C LYS A 91 -6.99 -4.66 -7.52
N LEU A 92 -5.92 -5.23 -8.04
CA LEU A 92 -5.86 -6.62 -8.51
C LEU A 92 -4.99 -7.40 -7.54
N TRP A 93 -5.56 -8.40 -6.88
CA TRP A 93 -4.83 -9.29 -6.00
C TRP A 93 -4.50 -10.59 -6.72
N VAL A 94 -3.22 -10.92 -6.77
CA VAL A 94 -2.73 -12.18 -7.35
C VAL A 94 -2.46 -13.15 -6.21
N HIS A 95 -3.17 -14.28 -6.19
CA HIS A 95 -3.13 -15.27 -5.12
C HIS A 95 -2.03 -16.31 -5.38
N GLU A 96 -2.08 -16.93 -6.57
CA GLU A 96 -1.20 -18.03 -6.92
C GLU A 96 -0.97 -18.11 -8.44
N TYR A 97 0.14 -18.73 -8.82
CA TYR A 97 0.48 -19.05 -10.20
C TYR A 97 0.68 -20.55 -10.35
N PHE A 98 -0.17 -21.21 -11.13
CA PHE A 98 -0.16 -22.66 -11.31
C PHE A 98 0.72 -23.13 -12.48
N GLY A 99 1.37 -22.21 -13.20
CA GLY A 99 2.13 -22.50 -14.42
C GLY A 99 1.30 -22.36 -15.70
N ASN A 100 1.94 -22.40 -16.88
CA ASN A 100 1.27 -22.34 -18.19
C ASN A 100 0.33 -21.12 -18.39
N ASN A 101 0.67 -19.95 -17.83
CA ASN A 101 -0.19 -18.76 -17.81
C ASN A 101 -1.52 -18.94 -17.06
N ASP A 102 -1.61 -19.92 -16.17
CA ASP A 102 -2.75 -20.10 -15.27
C ASP A 102 -2.46 -19.35 -13.96
N TRP A 103 -3.23 -18.29 -13.74
CA TRP A 103 -3.09 -17.37 -12.60
C TRP A 103 -4.40 -17.31 -11.85
N ASP A 104 -4.34 -17.45 -10.53
CA ASP A 104 -5.44 -17.15 -9.64
C ASP A 104 -5.34 -15.70 -9.18
N TYR A 105 -6.28 -14.87 -9.61
CA TYR A 105 -6.31 -13.45 -9.26
C TYR A 105 -7.74 -12.92 -9.19
N GLU A 106 -7.93 -11.85 -8.43
CA GLU A 106 -9.22 -11.19 -8.31
C GLU A 106 -9.10 -9.67 -8.22
N PHE A 107 -10.16 -8.98 -8.61
CA PHE A 107 -10.29 -7.55 -8.30
C PHE A 107 -10.88 -7.36 -6.92
N ILE A 108 -10.16 -6.64 -6.08
CA ILE A 108 -10.68 -6.21 -4.77
C ILE A 108 -11.66 -5.06 -5.03
N ASN A 109 -12.92 -5.29 -4.69
CA ASN A 109 -13.95 -4.26 -4.68
C ASN A 109 -14.34 -4.03 -3.21
N GLY A 110 -14.19 -2.79 -2.73
CA GLY A 110 -14.80 -2.40 -1.46
C GLY A 110 -16.31 -2.61 -1.53
N GLY A 111 -16.89 -3.25 -0.51
CA GLY A 111 -18.31 -3.49 -0.38
C GLY A 111 -18.89 -2.84 0.88
N ASP A 112 -20.22 -2.77 0.96
CA ASP A 112 -20.91 -2.18 2.12
C ASP A 112 -20.65 -2.94 3.45
N ASP A 113 -20.26 -4.22 3.36
CA ASP A 113 -20.09 -5.11 4.51
C ASP A 113 -18.69 -5.00 5.17
N VAL A 114 -17.63 -4.62 4.45
CA VAL A 114 -16.25 -4.51 4.97
C VAL A 114 -15.52 -3.35 4.30
N PRO A 115 -14.95 -2.38 5.07
CA PRO A 115 -14.08 -1.35 4.51
C PRO A 115 -12.90 -1.96 3.76
N GLU A 116 -12.58 -1.43 2.58
CA GLU A 116 -11.47 -1.92 1.74
C GLU A 116 -10.13 -1.94 2.49
N GLU A 117 -9.87 -0.94 3.33
CA GLU A 117 -8.67 -0.86 4.17
C GLU A 117 -8.54 -2.06 5.12
N LEU A 118 -9.65 -2.48 5.74
CA LEU A 118 -9.68 -3.63 6.63
C LEU A 118 -9.48 -4.92 5.83
N LEU A 119 -10.13 -5.04 4.67
CA LEU A 119 -9.96 -6.18 3.77
C LEU A 119 -8.49 -6.32 3.35
N LEU A 120 -7.85 -5.21 2.94
CA LEU A 120 -6.43 -5.17 2.58
C LEU A 120 -5.51 -5.55 3.77
N GLU A 121 -5.75 -5.02 4.97
CA GLU A 121 -5.00 -5.38 6.20
C GLU A 121 -5.09 -6.89 6.49
N ILE A 122 -6.27 -7.48 6.25
CA ILE A 122 -6.51 -8.92 6.42
C ILE A 122 -5.82 -9.75 5.33
N LEU A 123 -5.86 -9.31 4.08
CA LEU A 123 -5.19 -9.98 2.96
C LEU A 123 -3.66 -10.02 3.14
N GLY A 124 -3.11 -9.09 3.92
CA GLY A 124 -1.68 -9.04 4.23
C GLY A 124 -1.21 -9.90 5.36
N THR A 125 -2.12 -10.35 6.22
CA THR A 125 -1.72 -11.17 7.34
C THR A 125 -1.55 -12.61 6.91
N ARG A 126 -0.41 -13.20 7.29
CA ARG A 126 -0.19 -14.65 7.22
C ARG A 126 -0.77 -15.40 8.42
N LYS A 127 -1.29 -14.65 9.40
CA LYS A 127 -1.89 -15.14 10.65
C LYS A 127 -3.39 -15.05 10.57
N ASN A 128 -4.06 -16.00 11.23
CA ASN A 128 -5.50 -15.96 11.46
C ASN A 128 -5.94 -14.64 12.10
N VAL A 129 -7.15 -14.20 11.81
CA VAL A 129 -7.68 -12.92 12.27
C VAL A 129 -8.50 -13.14 13.53
N LEU A 130 -8.26 -12.31 14.56
CA LEU A 130 -9.05 -12.26 15.77
C LEU A 130 -9.66 -10.86 15.90
N PHE A 131 -10.98 -10.77 15.77
CA PHE A 131 -11.68 -9.52 16.01
C PHE A 131 -11.95 -9.36 17.51
N VAL A 132 -11.52 -8.24 18.09
CA VAL A 132 -11.69 -7.96 19.53
C VAL A 132 -12.46 -6.67 19.74
N GLU A 133 -13.09 -6.50 20.90
CA GLU A 133 -13.74 -5.23 21.23
C GLU A 133 -12.73 -4.13 21.58
N GLY A 134 -13.10 -2.88 21.32
CA GLY A 134 -12.35 -1.70 21.75
C GLY A 134 -11.61 -1.00 20.62
N LYS A 135 -10.52 -0.31 20.97
CA LYS A 135 -9.77 0.57 20.07
C LYS A 135 -8.27 0.27 20.17
N LYS A 136 -7.51 0.65 19.14
CA LYS A 136 -6.05 0.42 19.08
C LYS A 136 -5.27 1.08 20.24
N ASP A 137 -5.85 2.07 20.92
CA ASP A 137 -5.25 2.80 22.05
C ASP A 137 -5.62 2.23 23.44
N SER A 138 -6.41 1.14 23.52
CA SER A 138 -6.79 0.55 24.81
C SER A 138 -5.71 -0.38 25.39
N LEU A 139 -5.69 -0.49 26.72
CA LEU A 139 -4.87 -1.49 27.42
C LEU A 139 -5.30 -2.91 27.06
N ASP A 140 -6.61 -3.13 26.88
CA ASP A 140 -7.17 -4.42 26.50
C ASP A 140 -6.61 -4.89 25.15
N TYR A 141 -6.48 -3.98 24.18
CA TYR A 141 -5.86 -4.28 22.89
C TYR A 141 -4.40 -4.73 23.05
N SER A 142 -3.63 -4.07 23.92
CA SER A 142 -2.26 -4.49 24.22
C SER A 142 -2.19 -5.89 24.85
N LEU A 143 -3.14 -6.22 25.72
CA LEU A 143 -3.24 -7.56 26.31
C LEU A 143 -3.59 -8.62 25.26
N TYR A 144 -4.57 -8.34 24.40
CA TYR A 144 -4.92 -9.25 23.30
C TYR A 144 -3.74 -9.50 22.37
N GLN A 145 -3.00 -8.47 21.98
CA GLN A 145 -1.79 -8.63 21.16
C GLN A 145 -0.71 -9.49 21.85
N HIS A 146 -0.59 -9.39 23.18
CA HIS A 146 0.38 -10.17 23.94
C HIS A 146 -0.01 -11.66 24.03
N PHE A 147 -1.26 -11.95 24.39
CA PHE A 147 -1.73 -13.32 24.58
C PHE A 147 -2.02 -14.06 23.26
N TYR A 148 -2.41 -13.34 22.21
CA TYR A 148 -2.72 -13.88 20.89
C TYR A 148 -1.66 -13.48 19.87
N SER A 149 -0.38 -13.65 20.21
CA SER A 149 0.74 -13.30 19.33
C SER A 149 0.72 -14.02 17.98
N ASP A 150 0.06 -15.18 17.89
CA ASP A 150 -0.08 -15.97 16.67
C ASP A 150 -1.25 -15.54 15.79
N TYR A 151 -2.02 -14.54 16.21
CA TYR A 151 -3.15 -13.96 15.48
C TYR A 151 -2.87 -12.52 15.05
N SER A 152 -3.54 -12.08 14.00
CA SER A 152 -3.70 -10.66 13.70
C SER A 152 -4.90 -10.13 14.48
N VAL A 153 -4.61 -9.41 15.57
CA VAL A 153 -5.65 -8.85 16.46
C VAL A 153 -6.16 -7.54 15.86
N ILE A 154 -7.45 -7.49 15.53
CA ILE A 154 -8.09 -6.31 14.93
C ILE A 154 -9.20 -5.79 15.88
N PRO A 155 -9.04 -4.58 16.45
CA PRO A 155 -10.04 -4.03 17.35
C PRO A 155 -11.23 -3.47 16.57
N CYS A 156 -12.42 -3.86 17.01
CA CYS A 156 -13.72 -3.40 16.57
C CYS A 156 -14.37 -2.65 17.73
N GLU A 157 -14.86 -1.44 17.50
CA GLU A 157 -15.31 -0.55 18.59
C GLU A 157 -16.37 -1.16 19.54
N SER A 158 -17.14 -2.15 19.09
CA SER A 158 -18.18 -2.81 19.90
C SER A 158 -18.38 -4.29 19.51
N CYS A 159 -19.01 -5.05 20.40
CA CYS A 159 -19.39 -6.45 20.17
C CYS A 159 -20.25 -6.65 18.91
N ILE A 160 -21.11 -5.67 18.58
CA ILE A 160 -21.95 -5.70 17.37
C ILE A 160 -21.05 -5.66 16.14
N LYS A 161 -20.09 -4.73 16.12
CA LYS A 161 -19.13 -4.62 15.02
C LYS A 161 -18.23 -5.85 14.91
N VAL A 162 -17.84 -6.47 16.03
CA VAL A 162 -17.12 -7.77 16.00
C VAL A 162 -17.96 -8.81 15.25
N MET A 163 -19.23 -8.98 15.63
CA MET A 163 -20.10 -9.96 14.98
C MET A 163 -20.33 -9.65 13.49
N GLU A 164 -20.50 -8.39 13.13
CA GLU A 164 -20.67 -7.94 11.74
C GLU A 164 -19.41 -8.23 10.93
N SER A 165 -18.24 -7.80 11.39
CA SER A 165 -16.94 -8.05 10.75
C SER A 165 -16.66 -9.54 10.59
N THR A 166 -16.88 -10.35 11.63
CA THR A 166 -16.68 -11.80 11.55
C THR A 166 -17.62 -12.46 10.54
N LYS A 167 -18.90 -12.04 10.50
CA LYS A 167 -19.87 -12.56 9.52
C LYS A 167 -19.53 -12.14 8.10
N ALA A 168 -19.18 -10.87 7.91
CA ALA A 168 -18.82 -10.32 6.61
C ALA A 168 -17.58 -11.03 6.06
N LEU A 169 -16.53 -11.17 6.88
CA LEU A 169 -15.29 -11.82 6.47
C LEU A 169 -15.48 -13.31 6.14
N ARG A 170 -16.29 -14.03 6.92
CA ARG A 170 -16.60 -15.45 6.65
C ARG A 170 -17.42 -15.66 5.36
N LYS A 171 -18.14 -14.64 4.89
CA LYS A 171 -18.87 -14.71 3.60
C LYS A 171 -17.94 -14.52 2.40
N HIS A 172 -16.77 -13.91 2.58
CA HIS A 172 -15.79 -13.76 1.53
C HIS A 172 -15.04 -15.08 1.33
N ASN A 173 -15.50 -15.85 0.34
CA ASN A 173 -14.90 -17.15 -0.02
C ASN A 173 -13.40 -17.03 -0.38
N HIS A 174 -12.95 -15.87 -0.83
CA HIS A 174 -11.55 -15.64 -1.20
C HIS A 174 -10.58 -15.63 -0.01
N LEU A 175 -11.11 -15.52 1.22
CA LEU A 175 -10.33 -15.53 2.46
C LEU A 175 -10.30 -16.91 3.15
N HIS A 176 -10.65 -18.00 2.46
CA HIS A 176 -10.71 -19.35 3.04
C HIS A 176 -9.40 -19.84 3.68
N HIS A 177 -8.25 -19.26 3.33
CA HIS A 177 -6.96 -19.57 3.95
C HIS A 177 -6.81 -18.98 5.36
N LEU A 178 -7.66 -18.02 5.75
CA LEU A 178 -7.67 -17.39 7.07
C LEU A 178 -8.85 -17.90 7.89
N SER A 179 -8.55 -18.40 9.09
CA SER A 179 -9.58 -18.62 10.10
C SER A 179 -9.86 -17.32 10.84
N VAL A 180 -11.14 -17.00 11.00
CA VAL A 180 -11.62 -15.73 11.59
C VAL A 180 -12.41 -16.05 12.85
N PHE A 181 -11.96 -15.48 13.97
CA PHE A 181 -12.53 -15.69 15.30
C PHE A 181 -13.13 -14.41 15.85
#